data_AF-A0A6V8F3Q3-F1
#
_entry.id   AF-A0A6V8F3Q3-F1
#
_cell.length_a   1.000
_cell.length_b   1.000
_cell.length_c   1.000
_cell.angle_alpha   90.00
_cell.angle_beta   90.00
_cell.angle_gamma   90.00
#
_symmetry.space_group_name_H-M   'P 1'
#
loop_
_entity.id
_entity.type
_entity.pdbx_description
1 polymer ?
#
loop_
_entity_poly.entity_id
_entity_poly.type
_entity_poly.pdbx_seq_one_letter_code
_entity_poly.pdbx_strand_id
1 'polypeptide(L)'
;MKKTGAILLICMLVLISIYPCVSADDTGVIVTEERVEISLAAKGLQVDETVTVINNGGENATFLRFWIQQNAQDTKIVETQSGKELVPLITGNTRTCNLSALNLTIGPTKTLTVTLTYFLPTTEQYFVQTLLYDTVSFLVIYNDGNTDLNLFQGKYLLYRSDVSNELQVRLYKPTEAPLNITIIVIVFVVVIVALALLLLLLKKKRSKTKKAVAESEENLMTKKTLLLSLLKDLEKQYRAQSISDETYTKIKDEYKQQAVDVMKKLDDLKK
;
A
#
# COMPACT_ATOMS: atom_id res chain seq x y z
N MET A 1 -3.16 70.23 -24.26
CA MET A 1 -2.84 68.80 -24.41
C MET A 1 -1.41 68.42 -24.00
N LYS A 2 -0.39 69.31 -24.07
CA LYS A 2 1.00 68.96 -23.67
C LYS A 2 1.21 68.80 -22.15
N LYS A 3 0.47 69.54 -21.31
CA LYS A 3 0.63 69.52 -19.85
C LYS A 3 0.05 68.27 -19.18
N THR A 4 -1.06 67.74 -19.69
CA THR A 4 -1.69 66.51 -19.22
C THR A 4 -0.87 65.26 -19.55
N GLY A 5 -0.22 65.23 -20.73
CA GLY A 5 0.71 64.14 -21.08
C GLY A 5 1.96 64.09 -20.21
N ALA A 6 2.50 65.25 -19.82
CA ALA A 6 3.66 65.32 -18.93
C ALA A 6 3.35 64.81 -17.51
N ILE A 7 2.17 65.13 -16.97
CA ILE A 7 1.73 64.66 -15.64
C ILE A 7 1.55 63.15 -15.64
N LEU A 8 0.95 62.59 -16.70
CA LEU A 8 0.72 61.14 -16.82
C LEU A 8 2.05 60.37 -16.94
N LEU A 9 3.03 60.92 -17.65
CA LEU A 9 4.37 60.35 -17.78
C LEU A 9 5.14 60.39 -16.45
N ILE A 10 5.02 61.48 -15.69
CA ILE A 10 5.61 61.60 -14.34
C ILE A 10 4.94 60.60 -13.38
N CYS A 11 3.63 60.47 -13.40
CA CYS A 11 2.93 59.45 -12.60
C CYS A 11 3.35 58.03 -12.97
N MET A 12 3.58 57.73 -14.25
CA MET A 12 4.04 56.43 -14.70
C MET A 12 5.49 56.15 -14.28
N LEU A 13 6.39 57.14 -14.36
CA LEU A 13 7.76 57.04 -13.87
C LEU A 13 7.85 56.88 -12.35
N VAL A 14 6.98 57.57 -11.61
CA VAL A 14 6.83 57.37 -10.17
C VAL A 14 6.32 55.95 -9.88
N LEU A 15 5.31 55.46 -10.61
CA LEU A 15 4.80 54.08 -10.45
C LEU A 15 5.85 53.00 -10.72
N ILE A 16 6.77 53.21 -11.67
CA ILE A 16 7.86 52.27 -11.97
C ILE A 16 8.94 52.30 -10.88
N SER A 17 9.13 53.44 -10.20
CA SER A 17 10.15 53.58 -9.14
C SER A 17 9.69 53.10 -7.75
N ILE A 18 8.39 52.81 -7.56
CA ILE A 18 7.86 52.19 -6.33
C ILE A 18 7.86 50.67 -6.38
N TYR A 19 8.25 50.04 -7.49
CA TYR A 19 8.52 48.60 -7.49
C TYR A 19 9.92 48.37 -6.93
N PRO A 20 10.08 47.81 -5.72
CA PRO A 20 11.38 47.38 -5.25
C PRO A 20 11.84 46.21 -6.14
N CYS A 21 12.59 46.53 -7.20
CA CYS A 21 13.39 45.54 -7.90
C CYS A 21 14.61 45.27 -7.02
N VAL A 22 14.46 44.31 -6.11
CA VAL A 22 15.59 43.79 -5.35
C VAL A 22 16.33 42.82 -6.27
N SER A 23 17.45 43.27 -6.83
CA SER A 23 18.41 42.35 -7.45
C SER A 23 19.10 41.59 -6.32
N ALA A 24 18.84 40.28 -6.21
CA ALA A 24 19.55 39.45 -5.24
C ALA A 24 21.02 39.34 -5.67
N ASP A 25 21.93 39.77 -4.80
CA ASP A 25 23.34 39.46 -4.93
C ASP A 25 23.66 38.21 -4.12
N ASP A 26 23.40 37.07 -4.77
CA ASP A 26 23.67 35.71 -4.29
C ASP A 26 24.66 34.98 -5.22
N THR A 27 25.47 35.76 -5.95
CA THR A 27 26.47 35.24 -6.88
C THR A 27 27.52 34.41 -6.12
N GLY A 28 27.66 33.13 -6.50
CA GLY A 28 28.60 32.21 -5.86
C GLY A 28 28.06 31.48 -4.63
N VAL A 29 26.79 31.68 -4.28
CA VAL A 29 26.11 30.86 -3.26
C VAL A 29 25.86 29.46 -3.80
N ILE A 30 26.22 28.45 -3.01
CA ILE A 30 26.02 27.02 -3.28
C ILE A 30 25.34 26.41 -2.06
N VAL A 31 24.40 25.51 -2.27
CA VAL A 31 23.78 24.71 -1.19
C VAL A 31 24.66 23.49 -0.95
N THR A 32 25.26 23.38 0.25
CA THR A 32 26.07 22.23 0.62
C THR A 32 25.22 21.04 1.06
N GLU A 33 24.12 21.32 1.74
CA GLU A 33 23.15 20.31 2.16
C GLU A 33 21.76 20.95 2.22
N GLU A 34 20.78 20.29 1.64
CA GLU A 34 19.37 20.58 1.82
C GLU A 34 18.64 19.30 2.22
N ARG A 35 18.01 19.34 3.38
CA ARG A 35 17.29 18.22 3.98
C ARG A 35 15.86 18.64 4.20
N VAL A 36 14.94 17.89 3.62
CA VAL A 36 13.50 18.09 3.72
C VAL A 36 12.92 16.95 4.55
N GLU A 37 12.27 17.28 5.66
CA GLU A 37 11.55 16.34 6.51
C GLU A 37 10.06 16.66 6.45
N ILE A 38 9.26 15.68 6.07
CA ILE A 38 7.82 15.82 5.85
C ILE A 38 7.10 14.92 6.85
N SER A 39 6.18 15.48 7.63
CA SER A 39 5.42 14.72 8.63
C SER A 39 3.95 15.13 8.65
N LEU A 40 3.09 14.22 9.11
CA LEU A 40 1.67 14.54 9.29
C LEU A 40 1.45 15.31 10.59
N ALA A 41 0.91 16.52 10.50
CA ALA A 41 0.55 17.37 11.61
C ALA A 41 -0.95 17.69 11.61
N ALA A 42 -1.46 18.27 12.70
CA ALA A 42 -2.88 18.61 12.83
C ALA A 42 -3.41 19.58 11.75
N LYS A 43 -2.53 20.43 11.20
CA LYS A 43 -2.86 21.44 10.19
C LYS A 43 -2.68 20.97 8.75
N GLY A 44 -2.02 19.83 8.51
CA GLY A 44 -1.54 19.49 7.19
C GLY A 44 -0.31 18.59 7.22
N LEU A 45 0.34 18.46 6.07
CA LEU A 45 1.68 17.91 5.99
C LEU A 45 2.66 19.03 6.35
N GLN A 46 3.29 18.91 7.52
CA GLN A 46 4.34 19.83 7.94
C GLN A 46 5.62 19.48 7.15
N VAL A 47 6.21 20.50 6.55
CA VAL A 47 7.49 20.41 5.85
C VAL A 47 8.49 21.26 6.61
N ASP A 48 9.55 20.61 7.09
CA ASP A 48 10.70 21.22 7.72
C ASP A 48 11.93 21.04 6.82
N GLU A 49 12.38 22.12 6.20
CA GLU A 49 13.57 22.13 5.36
C GLU A 49 14.73 22.77 6.11
N THR A 50 15.87 22.09 6.12
CA THR A 50 17.15 22.66 6.60
C THR A 50 18.07 22.83 5.41
N VAL A 51 18.41 24.07 5.11
CA VAL A 51 19.27 24.46 3.99
C VAL A 51 20.56 25.05 4.54
N THR A 52 21.68 24.39 4.26
CA THR A 52 23.02 24.90 4.56
C THR A 52 23.64 25.41 3.26
N VAL A 53 24.00 26.68 3.26
CA VAL A 53 24.63 27.36 2.13
C VAL A 53 26.07 27.71 2.44
N ILE A 54 26.92 27.74 1.41
CA ILE A 54 28.27 28.30 1.43
C ILE A 54 28.37 29.38 0.35
N ASN A 55 29.08 30.46 0.64
CA ASN A 55 29.43 31.45 -0.37
C ASN A 55 30.83 31.18 -0.93
N ASN A 56 30.94 30.70 -2.17
CA ASN A 56 32.19 30.52 -2.90
C ASN A 56 32.58 31.74 -3.75
N GLY A 57 31.77 32.80 -3.73
CA GLY A 57 32.07 34.09 -4.35
C GLY A 57 33.13 34.89 -3.59
N GLY A 58 33.67 35.91 -4.25
CA GLY A 58 34.66 36.83 -3.66
C GLY A 58 34.07 37.96 -2.81
N GLU A 59 32.76 38.19 -2.91
CA GLU A 59 32.03 39.25 -2.21
C GLU A 59 31.04 38.65 -1.20
N ASN A 60 30.52 39.47 -0.29
CA ASN A 60 29.55 39.02 0.70
C ASN A 60 28.18 38.81 0.06
N ALA A 61 27.58 37.63 0.20
CA ALA A 61 26.19 37.43 -0.18
C ALA A 61 25.26 38.09 0.84
N THR A 62 24.33 38.91 0.35
CA THR A 62 23.39 39.70 1.17
C THR A 62 21.94 39.27 0.99
N PHE A 63 21.67 38.39 0.01
CA PHE A 63 20.36 37.83 -0.25
C PHE A 63 20.42 36.31 -0.32
N LEU A 64 19.30 35.67 0.02
CA LEU A 64 19.05 34.26 -0.24
C LEU A 64 17.66 34.10 -0.84
N ARG A 65 17.50 33.11 -1.70
CA ARG A 65 16.24 32.77 -2.35
C ARG A 65 15.88 31.34 -2.01
N PHE A 66 14.64 31.12 -1.60
CA PHE A 66 14.10 29.79 -1.37
C PHE A 66 12.89 29.58 -2.26
N TRP A 67 12.73 28.37 -2.80
CA TRP A 67 11.52 28.00 -3.50
C TRP A 67 10.61 27.27 -2.51
N ILE A 68 9.34 27.67 -2.45
CA ILE A 68 8.33 27.05 -1.61
C ILE A 68 7.08 26.81 -2.46
N GLN A 69 6.53 25.60 -2.37
CA GLN A 69 5.38 25.19 -3.15
C GLN A 69 4.17 26.14 -2.98
N GLN A 70 3.46 26.42 -4.08
CA GLN A 70 2.45 27.49 -4.13
C GLN A 70 1.31 27.35 -3.10
N ASN A 71 0.94 26.12 -2.74
CA ASN A 71 -0.13 25.81 -1.81
C ASN A 71 0.33 25.72 -0.34
N ALA A 72 1.59 26.05 -0.06
CA ALA A 72 2.11 26.12 1.30
C ALA A 72 1.43 27.22 2.12
N GLN A 73 1.18 26.92 3.39
CA GLN A 73 0.60 27.81 4.39
C GLN A 73 1.54 27.97 5.59
N ASP A 74 1.32 29.04 6.37
CA ASP A 74 2.05 29.32 7.61
C ASP A 74 3.58 29.24 7.45
N THR A 75 4.12 29.74 6.33
CA THR A 75 5.56 29.73 6.05
C THR A 75 6.33 30.56 7.06
N LYS A 76 7.37 29.96 7.64
CA LYS A 76 8.34 30.60 8.51
C LYS A 76 9.76 30.26 8.05
N ILE A 77 10.63 31.26 7.97
CA ILE A 77 12.03 31.10 7.56
C ILE A 77 12.91 31.67 8.68
N VAL A 78 13.81 30.87 9.23
CA VAL A 78 14.63 31.25 10.39
C VAL A 78 16.09 30.93 10.10
N GLU A 79 16.97 31.89 10.32
CA GLU A 79 18.40 31.62 10.34
C GLU A 79 18.79 30.94 11.66
N THR A 80 19.44 29.78 11.58
CA THR A 80 19.53 28.83 12.69
C THR A 80 20.49 29.32 13.79
N GLN A 81 21.57 30.02 13.45
CA GLN A 81 22.60 30.39 14.42
C GLN A 81 22.17 31.56 15.32
N SER A 82 21.53 32.59 14.75
CA SER A 82 21.03 33.76 15.47
C SER A 82 19.58 33.64 15.91
N GLY A 83 18.83 32.68 15.35
CA GLY A 83 17.41 32.49 15.61
C GLY A 83 16.53 33.60 15.04
N LYS A 84 17.07 34.46 14.16
CA LYS A 84 16.33 35.57 13.56
C LYS A 84 15.41 35.05 12.46
N GLU A 85 14.16 35.44 12.53
CA GLU A 85 13.18 35.19 11.48
C GLU A 85 13.44 36.10 10.28
N LEU A 86 13.63 35.50 9.10
CA LEU A 86 13.84 36.19 7.85
C LEU A 86 12.48 36.51 7.24
N VAL A 87 12.19 37.79 6.99
CA VAL A 87 10.95 38.21 6.33
C VAL A 87 11.19 38.27 4.81
N PRO A 88 10.61 37.36 4.00
CA PRO A 88 10.89 37.30 2.58
C PRO A 88 10.02 38.27 1.77
N LEU A 89 10.60 38.78 0.68
CA LEU A 89 9.82 39.27 -0.45
C LEU A 89 9.27 38.05 -1.22
N ILE A 90 7.97 38.05 -1.48
CA ILE A 90 7.23 36.94 -2.09
C ILE A 90 7.02 37.23 -3.58
N THR A 91 7.60 36.40 -4.46
CA THR A 91 7.41 36.48 -5.91
C THR A 91 7.08 35.09 -6.45
N GLY A 92 5.79 34.80 -6.67
CA GLY A 92 5.34 33.45 -7.01
C GLY A 92 5.70 32.44 -5.92
N ASN A 93 6.45 31.40 -6.29
CA ASN A 93 6.95 30.38 -5.35
C ASN A 93 8.30 30.74 -4.73
N THR A 94 8.93 31.82 -5.18
CA THR A 94 10.22 32.27 -4.63
C THR A 94 10.01 33.16 -3.40
N ARG A 95 10.85 32.95 -2.39
CA ARG A 95 10.96 33.74 -1.17
C ARG A 95 12.36 34.34 -1.12
N THR A 96 12.47 35.63 -1.36
CA THR A 96 13.77 36.35 -1.37
C THR A 96 13.98 37.03 -0.03
N CYS A 97 14.94 36.54 0.75
CA CYS A 97 15.30 37.06 2.06
C CYS A 97 16.48 38.04 1.95
N ASN A 98 16.32 39.25 2.49
CA ASN A 98 17.41 40.21 2.64
C ASN A 98 18.12 39.97 3.99
N LEU A 99 19.32 39.39 3.95
CA LEU A 99 20.12 39.12 5.14
C LEU A 99 20.61 40.41 5.80
N SER A 100 20.99 41.40 4.98
CA SER A 100 21.55 42.66 5.48
C SER A 100 20.55 43.48 6.31
N ALA A 101 19.24 43.33 6.05
CA ALA A 101 18.18 43.94 6.85
C ALA A 101 18.20 43.51 8.33
N LEU A 102 18.85 42.37 8.63
CA LEU A 102 18.99 41.81 9.96
C LEU A 102 20.45 41.77 10.44
N ASN A 103 21.35 42.53 9.79
CA ASN A 103 22.80 42.51 10.02
C ASN A 103 23.41 41.11 9.85
N LEU A 104 22.88 40.32 8.91
CA LEU A 104 23.42 39.02 8.50
C LEU A 104 24.06 39.17 7.13
N THR A 105 25.18 38.47 6.91
CA THR A 105 25.84 38.33 5.60
C THR A 105 26.54 36.98 5.55
N ILE A 106 26.77 36.48 4.34
CA ILE A 106 27.59 35.27 4.13
C ILE A 106 28.89 35.71 3.48
N GLY A 107 29.96 35.78 4.28
CA GLY A 107 31.29 36.12 3.75
C GLY A 107 31.89 35.01 2.87
N PRO A 108 32.97 35.31 2.12
CA PRO A 108 33.66 34.31 1.29
C PRO A 108 34.07 33.09 2.11
N THR A 109 33.79 31.90 1.59
CA THR A 109 33.99 30.58 2.21
C THR A 109 33.26 30.36 3.54
N LYS A 110 32.33 31.25 3.91
CA LYS A 110 31.49 31.11 5.11
C LYS A 110 30.19 30.42 4.77
N THR A 111 29.65 29.77 5.80
CA THR A 111 28.38 29.05 5.73
C THR A 111 27.31 29.74 6.55
N LEU A 112 26.06 29.50 6.16
CA LEU A 112 24.86 29.90 6.89
C LEU A 112 23.88 28.73 6.84
N THR A 113 23.14 28.50 7.92
CA THR A 113 22.07 27.49 7.94
C THR A 113 20.74 28.18 8.16
N VAL A 114 19.75 27.80 7.35
CA VAL A 114 18.40 28.34 7.40
C VAL A 114 17.43 27.18 7.51
N THR A 115 16.44 27.33 8.38
CA THR A 115 15.32 26.41 8.52
C THR A 115 14.07 27.04 7.94
N LEU A 116 13.37 26.32 7.08
CA LEU A 116 12.06 26.67 6.56
C LEU A 116 11.02 25.71 7.13
N THR A 117 9.96 26.25 7.70
CA THR A 117 8.82 25.46 8.18
C THR A 117 7.56 25.96 7.49
N TYR A 118 6.78 25.06 6.91
CA TYR A 118 5.50 25.38 6.29
C TYR A 118 4.58 24.17 6.23
N PHE A 119 3.31 24.38 5.87
CA PHE A 119 2.31 23.31 5.81
C PHE A 119 1.75 23.17 4.40
N LEU A 120 1.78 21.95 3.87
CA LEU A 120 1.07 21.55 2.65
C LEU A 120 -0.30 20.94 3.00
N PRO A 121 -1.29 21.02 2.09
CA PRO A 121 -2.57 20.33 2.28
C PRO A 121 -2.39 18.82 2.49
N THR A 122 -3.22 18.20 3.33
CA THR A 122 -3.21 16.73 3.54
C THR A 122 -3.56 15.94 2.28
N THR A 123 -4.18 16.58 1.29
CA THR A 123 -4.52 15.99 -0.01
C THR A 123 -3.35 15.96 -0.98
N GLU A 124 -2.21 16.56 -0.63
CA GLU A 124 -1.04 16.65 -1.51
C GLU A 124 -0.45 15.25 -1.76
N GLN A 125 -0.21 14.94 -3.03
CA GLN A 125 0.35 13.65 -3.44
C GLN A 125 1.84 13.72 -3.73
N TYR A 126 2.33 14.92 -4.04
CA TYR A 126 3.69 15.16 -4.45
C TYR A 126 4.28 16.33 -3.68
N PHE A 127 5.50 16.13 -3.21
CA PHE A 127 6.37 17.21 -2.84
C PHE A 127 7.12 17.68 -4.09
N VAL A 128 6.94 18.94 -4.44
CA VAL A 128 7.62 19.57 -5.57
C VAL A 128 8.65 20.54 -5.00
N GLN A 129 9.87 20.53 -5.54
CA GLN A 129 10.92 21.49 -5.19
C GLN A 129 11.64 21.96 -6.44
N THR A 130 11.84 23.27 -6.61
CA THR A 130 12.70 23.80 -7.68
C THR A 130 14.01 24.30 -7.09
N LEU A 131 15.13 23.74 -7.53
CA LEU A 131 16.45 24.19 -7.09
C LEU A 131 16.74 25.59 -7.64
N LEU A 132 17.25 26.47 -6.77
CA LEU A 132 17.65 27.85 -7.12
C LEU A 132 19.17 28.06 -7.09
N TYR A 133 19.92 27.03 -6.65
CA TYR A 133 21.37 27.02 -6.51
C TYR A 133 21.92 25.63 -6.86
N ASP A 134 23.21 25.59 -7.21
CA ASP A 134 23.95 24.33 -7.24
C ASP A 134 23.88 23.69 -5.85
N THR A 135 23.53 22.41 -5.82
CA THR A 135 23.22 21.68 -4.58
C THR A 135 24.06 20.41 -4.48
N VAL A 136 24.95 20.36 -3.49
CA VAL A 136 25.88 19.23 -3.31
C VAL A 136 25.16 17.99 -2.78
N SER A 137 24.20 18.15 -1.86
CA SER A 137 23.42 17.06 -1.29
C SER A 137 21.98 17.50 -1.06
N PHE A 138 21.03 16.72 -1.56
CA PHE A 138 19.59 16.94 -1.37
C PHE A 138 18.93 15.65 -0.89
N LEU A 139 18.15 15.73 0.19
CA LEU A 139 17.52 14.58 0.83
C LEU A 139 16.07 14.90 1.19
N VAL A 140 15.15 14.01 0.85
CA VAL A 140 13.73 14.11 1.24
C VAL A 140 13.34 12.89 2.06
N ILE A 141 12.87 13.11 3.28
CA ILE A 141 12.40 12.10 4.22
C ILE A 141 10.94 12.34 4.51
N TYR A 142 10.15 11.27 4.55
CA TYR A 142 8.79 11.28 5.05
C TYR A 142 8.71 10.49 6.34
N ASN A 143 8.27 11.13 7.42
CA ASN A 143 8.05 10.52 8.72
C ASN A 143 6.55 10.20 8.88
N ASP A 144 6.23 8.91 9.01
CA ASP A 144 4.87 8.41 9.18
C ASP A 144 4.45 8.23 10.66
N GLY A 145 5.26 8.73 11.59
CA GLY A 145 5.10 8.61 13.03
C GLY A 145 5.82 7.41 13.65
N ASN A 146 6.22 6.41 12.85
CA ASN A 146 6.92 5.21 13.34
C ASN A 146 8.22 4.93 12.60
N THR A 147 8.33 5.33 11.33
CA THR A 147 9.51 5.10 10.50
C THR A 147 9.82 6.30 9.63
N ASP A 148 11.10 6.63 9.51
CA ASP A 148 11.60 7.59 8.53
C ASP A 148 11.78 6.88 7.18
N LEU A 149 10.97 7.27 6.20
CA LEU A 149 11.07 6.78 4.84
C LEU A 149 11.87 7.78 3.99
N ASN A 150 13.07 7.38 3.57
CA ASN A 150 13.84 8.12 2.56
C ASN A 150 13.11 8.05 1.21
N LEU A 151 12.54 9.17 0.78
CA LEU A 151 11.79 9.28 -0.48
C LEU A 151 12.71 9.63 -1.66
N PHE A 152 13.74 10.42 -1.43
CA PHE A 152 14.66 10.85 -2.47
C PHE A 152 16.03 11.23 -1.90
N GLN A 153 17.10 10.88 -2.61
CA GLN A 153 18.44 11.34 -2.31
C GLN A 153 19.19 11.69 -3.61
N GLY A 154 19.65 12.93 -3.72
CA GLY A 154 20.43 13.44 -4.84
C GLY A 154 21.78 13.99 -4.38
N LYS A 155 22.77 13.95 -5.28
CA LYS A 155 24.10 14.54 -5.06
C LYS A 155 24.52 15.33 -6.29
N TYR A 156 25.21 16.45 -6.06
CA TYR A 156 25.75 17.33 -7.11
C TYR A 156 24.70 17.74 -8.16
N LEU A 157 23.54 18.21 -7.70
CA LEU A 157 22.45 18.70 -8.54
C LEU A 157 22.81 20.12 -9.01
N LEU A 158 22.94 20.30 -10.32
CA LEU A 158 23.32 21.59 -10.91
C LEU A 158 22.07 22.44 -11.17
N TYR A 159 22.14 23.70 -10.77
CA TYR A 159 21.14 24.69 -11.13
C TYR A 159 21.49 25.34 -12.46
N ARG A 160 20.49 25.45 -13.32
CA ARG A 160 20.62 26.12 -14.61
C ARG A 160 19.38 26.96 -14.87
N SER A 161 19.57 28.27 -15.03
CA SER A 161 18.46 29.23 -15.18
C SER A 161 17.64 29.06 -16.46
N ASP A 162 18.17 28.34 -17.45
CA ASP A 162 17.57 28.11 -18.77
C ASP A 162 16.77 26.80 -18.88
N VAL A 163 16.74 25.99 -17.83
CA VAL A 163 16.01 24.71 -17.79
C VAL A 163 15.15 24.60 -16.53
N SER A 164 14.16 23.70 -16.56
CA SER A 164 13.39 23.35 -15.36
C SER A 164 14.27 22.56 -14.40
N ASN A 165 14.50 23.09 -13.20
CA ASN A 165 15.19 22.41 -12.09
C ASN A 165 14.19 21.84 -11.07
N GLU A 166 12.99 21.48 -11.55
CA GLU A 166 11.91 20.95 -10.72
C GLU A 166 12.13 19.47 -10.42
N LEU A 167 12.07 19.13 -9.13
CA LEU A 167 12.08 17.78 -8.59
C LEU A 167 10.68 17.48 -8.05
N GLN A 168 10.11 16.37 -8.50
CA GLN A 168 8.81 15.90 -8.02
C GLN A 168 8.98 14.56 -7.30
N VAL A 169 8.68 14.55 -6.00
CA VAL A 169 8.80 13.40 -5.11
C VAL A 169 7.42 12.97 -4.67
N ARG A 170 7.06 11.71 -4.91
CA ARG A 170 5.76 11.17 -4.49
C ARG A 170 5.76 10.92 -2.98
N LEU A 171 4.82 11.53 -2.26
CA LEU A 171 4.70 11.41 -0.81
C LEU A 171 4.07 10.09 -0.36
N TYR A 172 3.24 9.51 -1.22
CA TYR A 172 2.48 8.31 -0.92
C TYR A 172 3.13 7.05 -1.53
N LYS A 173 3.50 6.09 -0.67
CA LYS A 173 3.50 4.68 -1.09
C LYS A 173 2.04 4.23 -1.12
N PRO A 174 1.56 3.59 -2.21
CA PRO A 174 0.26 2.94 -2.17
C PRO A 174 0.24 2.00 -0.99
N THR A 175 -0.60 2.30 0.01
CA THR A 175 -1.13 1.28 0.90
C THR A 175 -1.65 0.21 -0.05
N GLU A 176 -0.97 -0.94 -0.12
CA GLU A 176 -1.62 -2.15 -0.60
C GLU A 176 -2.96 -2.17 0.12
N ALA A 177 -4.05 -1.99 -0.64
CA ALA A 177 -5.36 -1.75 -0.07
C ALA A 177 -5.54 -2.72 1.10
N PRO A 178 -5.79 -2.23 2.33
CA PRO A 178 -5.83 -3.10 3.51
C PRO A 178 -6.72 -4.27 3.13
N LEU A 179 -6.13 -5.47 3.06
CA LEU A 179 -6.78 -6.68 2.55
C LEU A 179 -8.19 -6.68 3.12
N ASN A 180 -9.18 -6.36 2.27
CA ASN A 180 -10.49 -5.97 2.77
C ASN A 180 -11.06 -7.22 3.44
N ILE A 181 -10.98 -7.26 4.77
CA ILE A 181 -11.29 -8.44 5.57
C ILE A 181 -12.72 -8.89 5.23
N THR A 182 -13.60 -7.95 4.89
CA THR A 182 -14.95 -8.18 4.36
C THR A 182 -14.95 -9.06 3.11
N ILE A 183 -14.08 -8.82 2.13
CA ILE A 183 -13.98 -9.64 0.91
C ILE A 183 -13.48 -11.05 1.23
N ILE A 184 -12.50 -11.19 2.12
CA ILE A 184 -12.00 -12.50 2.57
C ILE A 184 -13.12 -13.29 3.25
N VAL A 185 -13.87 -12.64 4.15
CA VAL A 185 -15.02 -13.24 4.84
C VAL A 185 -16.12 -13.64 3.85
N ILE A 186 -16.44 -12.80 2.85
CA ILE A 186 -17.42 -13.12 1.81
C ILE A 186 -16.97 -14.35 1.00
N VAL A 187 -15.71 -14.41 0.57
CA VAL A 187 -15.18 -15.57 -0.18
C VAL A 187 -15.24 -16.83 0.67
N PHE A 188 -14.88 -16.75 1.95
CA PHE A 188 -14.92 -17.88 2.87
C PHE A 188 -16.36 -18.41 3.08
N VAL A 189 -17.34 -17.51 3.24
CA VAL A 189 -18.76 -17.86 3.36
C VAL A 189 -19.28 -18.52 2.07
N VAL A 190 -18.92 -18.00 0.90
CA VAL A 190 -19.32 -18.59 -0.40
C VAL A 190 -18.77 -20.01 -0.56
N VAL A 191 -17.52 -20.24 -0.15
CA VAL A 191 -16.90 -21.59 -0.18
C VAL A 191 -17.63 -22.56 0.75
N ILE A 192 -17.98 -22.13 1.97
CA ILE A 192 -18.74 -22.96 2.92
C ILE A 192 -20.13 -23.30 2.37
N VAL A 193 -20.84 -22.34 1.78
CA VAL A 193 -22.16 -22.56 1.17
C VAL A 193 -22.06 -23.53 -0.01
N ALA A 194 -21.04 -23.40 -0.86
CA ALA A 194 -20.80 -24.31 -1.97
C ALA A 194 -20.52 -25.75 -1.48
N LEU A 195 -19.70 -25.92 -0.44
CA LEU A 195 -19.44 -27.21 0.21
C LEU A 195 -20.72 -27.81 0.82
N ALA A 196 -21.53 -27.00 1.50
CA ALA A 196 -22.80 -27.44 2.06
C ALA A 196 -23.78 -27.91 0.98
N LEU A 197 -23.90 -27.17 -0.13
CA LEU A 197 -24.72 -27.55 -1.28
C LEU A 197 -24.21 -28.85 -1.94
N LEU A 198 -22.89 -29.01 -2.10
CA LEU A 198 -22.29 -30.23 -2.64
C LEU A 198 -22.62 -31.45 -1.76
N LEU A 199 -22.50 -31.31 -0.44
CA LEU A 199 -22.83 -32.36 0.54
C LEU A 199 -24.32 -32.73 0.51
N LEU A 200 -25.21 -31.74 0.36
CA LEU A 200 -26.65 -31.97 0.22
C LEU A 200 -26.99 -32.72 -1.07
N LEU A 201 -26.35 -32.37 -2.19
CA LEU A 201 -26.52 -33.07 -3.47
C LEU A 201 -26.02 -34.52 -3.39
N LEU A 202 -24.88 -34.76 -2.74
CA LEU A 202 -24.35 -36.10 -2.50
C LEU A 202 -25.27 -36.95 -1.60
N LYS A 203 -25.84 -36.36 -0.54
CA LYS A 203 -26.85 -37.02 0.30
C LYS A 203 -28.12 -37.37 -0.48
N LYS A 204 -28.59 -36.48 -1.35
CA LYS A 204 -29.79 -36.71 -2.18
C LYS A 204 -29.57 -37.85 -3.19
N LYS A 205 -28.36 -37.98 -3.76
CA LYS A 205 -27.98 -39.14 -4.59
C LYS A 205 -27.99 -40.44 -3.78
N ARG A 206 -27.34 -40.48 -2.61
CA ARG A 206 -27.36 -41.66 -1.72
C ARG A 206 -28.76 -42.07 -1.26
N SER A 207 -29.64 -41.11 -1.00
CA SER A 207 -31.02 -41.38 -0.61
C SER A 207 -31.88 -41.91 -1.76
N LYS A 208 -31.62 -41.49 -3.01
CA LYS A 208 -32.30 -42.06 -4.19
C LYS A 208 -31.81 -43.48 -4.50
N THR A 209 -30.52 -43.78 -4.32
CA THR A 209 -29.97 -45.13 -4.54
C THR A 209 -30.49 -46.15 -3.52
N LYS A 210 -30.82 -45.72 -2.29
CA LYS A 210 -31.33 -46.63 -1.25
C LYS A 210 -32.77 -47.11 -1.46
N LYS A 211 -33.53 -46.53 -2.39
CA LYS A 211 -34.94 -46.90 -2.68
C LYS A 211 -35.13 -47.65 -4.00
N ALA A 212 -34.08 -47.85 -4.80
CA ALA A 212 -34.17 -48.47 -6.12
C ALA A 212 -33.19 -49.64 -6.31
N VAL A 213 -32.92 -50.39 -5.25
CA VAL A 213 -32.35 -51.75 -5.35
C VAL A 213 -33.38 -52.69 -4.77
N ALA A 214 -34.44 -52.95 -5.54
CA ALA A 214 -35.06 -54.27 -5.46
C ALA A 214 -33.93 -55.25 -5.83
N GLU A 215 -33.55 -56.14 -4.90
CA GLU A 215 -32.57 -57.19 -5.17
C GLU A 215 -33.02 -57.92 -6.45
N SER A 216 -32.29 -57.75 -7.56
CA SER A 216 -32.64 -58.39 -8.82
C SER A 216 -32.68 -59.91 -8.64
N GLU A 217 -33.62 -60.58 -9.30
CA GLU A 217 -33.81 -62.04 -9.23
C GLU A 217 -32.49 -62.81 -9.45
N GLU A 218 -31.64 -62.29 -10.34
CA GLU A 218 -30.30 -62.81 -10.65
C GLU A 218 -29.34 -62.77 -9.44
N ASN A 219 -29.37 -61.70 -8.66
CA ASN A 219 -28.57 -61.59 -7.43
C ASN A 219 -29.07 -62.55 -6.35
N LEU A 220 -30.39 -62.74 -6.22
CA LEU A 220 -30.97 -63.68 -5.27
C LEU A 220 -30.71 -65.14 -5.69
N MET A 221 -30.75 -65.46 -6.99
CA MET A 221 -30.37 -66.78 -7.51
C MET A 221 -28.89 -67.08 -7.29
N THR A 222 -28.01 -66.09 -7.47
CA THR A 222 -26.58 -66.24 -7.20
C THR A 222 -26.31 -66.45 -5.72
N LYS A 223 -26.97 -65.67 -4.84
CA LYS A 223 -26.91 -65.86 -3.38
C LYS A 223 -27.42 -67.25 -2.97
N LYS A 224 -28.53 -67.72 -3.52
CA LYS A 224 -29.07 -69.07 -3.26
C LYS A 224 -28.03 -70.15 -3.61
N THR A 225 -27.40 -70.03 -4.78
CA THR A 225 -26.40 -70.99 -5.27
C THR A 225 -25.17 -71.01 -4.38
N LEU A 226 -24.66 -69.83 -3.99
CA LEU A 226 -23.51 -69.71 -3.10
C LEU A 226 -23.81 -70.26 -1.70
N LEU A 227 -24.97 -69.93 -1.12
CA LEU A 227 -25.36 -70.44 0.21
C LEU A 227 -25.52 -71.96 0.22
N LEU A 228 -26.08 -72.56 -0.83
CA LEU A 228 -26.18 -74.01 -0.97
C LEU A 228 -24.81 -74.68 -1.15
N SER A 229 -23.90 -74.05 -1.89
CA SER A 229 -22.52 -74.53 -2.02
C SER A 229 -21.78 -74.49 -0.68
N LEU A 230 -21.92 -73.39 0.07
CA LEU A 230 -21.30 -73.24 1.39
C LEU A 230 -21.84 -74.26 2.40
N LEU A 231 -23.15 -74.52 2.41
CA LEU A 231 -23.75 -75.56 3.25
C LEU A 231 -23.21 -76.96 2.90
N LYS A 232 -23.02 -77.25 1.61
CA LYS A 232 -22.47 -78.53 1.14
C LYS A 232 -20.99 -78.70 1.52
N ASP A 233 -20.19 -77.63 1.39
CA ASP A 233 -18.78 -77.65 1.77
C ASP A 233 -18.61 -77.74 3.30
N LEU A 234 -19.46 -77.07 4.07
CA LEU A 234 -19.51 -77.19 5.52
C LEU A 234 -19.81 -78.63 5.96
N GLU A 235 -20.77 -79.29 5.32
CA GLU A 235 -21.10 -80.69 5.61
C GLU A 235 -19.94 -81.64 5.24
N LYS A 236 -19.22 -81.35 4.15
CA LYS A 236 -18.01 -82.10 3.78
C LYS A 236 -16.89 -81.93 4.81
N GLN A 237 -16.65 -80.71 5.29
CA GLN A 237 -15.63 -80.42 6.31
C GLN A 237 -15.97 -81.05 7.66
N TYR A 238 -17.25 -81.08 8.04
CA TYR A 238 -17.72 -81.77 9.24
C TYR A 238 -17.51 -83.29 9.16
N ARG A 239 -17.88 -83.92 8.04
CA ARG A 239 -17.65 -85.37 7.82
C ARG A 239 -16.16 -85.73 7.82
N ALA A 240 -15.30 -84.80 7.41
CA ALA A 240 -13.85 -84.94 7.47
C ALA A 240 -13.26 -84.64 8.87
N GLN A 241 -14.11 -84.46 9.90
CA GLN A 241 -13.74 -84.07 11.27
C GLN A 241 -12.85 -82.81 11.36
N SER A 242 -12.88 -81.98 10.31
CA SER A 242 -12.03 -80.78 10.21
C SER A 242 -12.61 -79.57 10.96
N ILE A 243 -13.86 -79.66 11.43
CA ILE A 243 -14.54 -78.66 12.26
C ILE A 243 -15.26 -79.35 13.42
N SER A 244 -15.36 -78.68 14.58
CA SER A 244 -16.06 -79.21 15.75
C SER A 244 -17.58 -79.20 15.57
N ASP A 245 -18.27 -80.08 16.29
CA ASP A 245 -19.73 -80.24 16.22
C ASP A 245 -20.48 -78.95 16.59
N GLU A 246 -19.99 -78.24 17.61
CA GLU A 246 -20.54 -76.94 18.03
C GLU A 246 -20.41 -75.88 16.93
N THR A 247 -19.24 -75.84 16.25
CA THR A 247 -18.98 -74.91 15.15
C THR A 247 -19.84 -75.24 13.94
N TYR A 248 -19.99 -76.53 13.62
CA TYR A 248 -20.83 -77.00 12.52
C TYR A 248 -22.30 -76.64 12.74
N THR A 249 -22.84 -76.91 13.94
CA THR A 249 -24.27 -76.70 14.22
C THR A 249 -24.65 -75.22 14.14
N LYS A 250 -23.84 -74.35 14.77
CA LYS A 250 -24.08 -72.91 14.78
C LYS A 250 -24.03 -72.29 13.37
N ILE A 251 -23.02 -72.67 12.58
CA ILE A 251 -22.85 -72.12 11.23
C ILE A 251 -23.89 -72.69 10.26
N LYS A 252 -24.25 -73.98 10.40
CA LYS A 252 -25.28 -74.62 9.58
C LYS A 252 -26.65 -73.97 9.77
N ASP A 253 -27.04 -73.69 11.01
CA ASP A 253 -28.35 -73.12 11.29
C ASP A 253 -28.47 -71.69 10.75
N GLU A 254 -27.41 -70.89 10.90
CA GLU A 254 -27.36 -69.53 10.36
C GLU A 254 -27.45 -69.50 8.83
N TYR A 255 -26.64 -70.31 8.12
CA TYR A 255 -26.70 -70.34 6.66
C TYR A 255 -27.97 -71.00 6.11
N LYS A 256 -28.56 -71.96 6.83
CA LYS A 256 -29.85 -72.55 6.48
C LYS A 256 -30.97 -71.51 6.58
N GLN A 257 -30.97 -70.69 7.62
CA GLN A 257 -31.96 -69.63 7.77
C GLN A 257 -31.81 -68.56 6.69
N GLN A 258 -30.58 -68.15 6.39
CA GLN A 258 -30.31 -67.22 5.27
C GLN A 258 -30.74 -67.81 3.92
N ALA A 259 -30.54 -69.11 3.67
CA ALA A 259 -30.98 -69.78 2.45
C ALA A 259 -32.51 -69.81 2.34
N VAL A 260 -33.22 -70.07 3.43
CA VAL A 260 -34.70 -70.05 3.48
C VAL A 260 -35.23 -68.64 3.21
N ASP A 261 -34.63 -67.60 3.81
CA ASP A 261 -35.04 -66.22 3.60
C ASP A 261 -34.82 -65.77 2.14
N VAL A 262 -33.71 -66.19 1.53
CA VAL A 262 -33.45 -65.94 0.10
C VAL A 262 -34.44 -66.69 -0.81
N MET A 263 -34.79 -67.93 -0.48
CA MET A 263 -35.79 -68.69 -1.24
C MET A 263 -37.19 -68.08 -1.11
N LYS A 264 -37.59 -67.65 0.08
CA LYS A 264 -38.86 -66.97 0.30
C LYS A 264 -38.96 -65.67 -0.50
N LYS A 265 -37.89 -64.87 -0.52
CA LYS A 265 -37.81 -63.66 -1.35
C LYS A 265 -37.88 -63.97 -2.86
N LEU A 266 -37.31 -65.09 -3.31
CA LEU A 266 -37.42 -65.53 -4.71
C LEU A 266 -38.84 -65.98 -5.06
N ASP A 267 -39.54 -66.65 -4.15
CA ASP A 267 -40.92 -67.10 -4.36
C ASP A 267 -41.91 -65.92 -4.34
N ASP A 268 -41.69 -64.94 -3.44
CA ASP A 268 -42.47 -63.71 -3.37
C ASP A 268 -42.29 -62.82 -4.62
N LEU A 269 -41.19 -62.97 -5.36
CA LEU A 269 -40.95 -62.29 -6.65
C LEU A 269 -41.59 -63.01 -7.85
N LYS A 270 -41.99 -64.28 -7.70
CA LYS A 270 -42.59 -65.10 -8.76
C LYS A 270 -44.13 -65.15 -8.72
N LYS A 271 -44.74 -64.60 -7.67
CA LYS A 271 -46.19 -64.38 -7.56
C LYS A 271 -46.58 -63.00 -8.07
#